data_AF-A0A955SMI5-F1
#
_entry.id   AF-A0A955SMI5-F1
#
_cell.length_a   1.000
_cell.length_b   1.000
_cell.length_c   1.000
_cell.angle_alpha   90.00
_cell.angle_beta   90.00
_cell.angle_gamma   90.00
#
_symmetry.space_group_name_H-M   'P 1'
#
loop_
_entity.id
_entity.type
_entity.pdbx_description
1 polymer ?
#
loop_
_entity_poly.entity_id
_entity_poly.type
_entity_poly.pdbx_seq_one_letter_code
_entity_poly.pdbx_strand_id
1 'polypeptide(L)'
;YEPISKLNRNNQFKCPIYVGKAVPAGARKGGFGLDLAAGAVLYKRLREHAESIEQCENLSSHDFFCRYLVVDDIWIPLGESLLIEMFSPIWNKVVDGFGNHDPGKGRHNQRRPLWDVLHPGRPWANRLQEHPTSVEEIIQNLKVCFEEI
;
A
#
# COMPACT_ATOMS: atom_id res chain seq x y z
N TYR A 1 -13.38 -7.91 -1.69
CA TYR A 1 -12.61 -7.57 -2.91
C TYR A 1 -12.88 -8.49 -4.10
N GLU A 2 -14.05 -9.12 -4.19
CA GLU A 2 -14.38 -10.03 -5.32
C GLU A 2 -14.32 -9.38 -6.71
N PRO A 3 -14.75 -8.11 -6.93
CA PRO A 3 -14.65 -7.47 -8.23
C PRO A 3 -13.21 -7.42 -8.78
N ILE A 4 -12.23 -7.06 -7.93
CA ILE A 4 -10.80 -7.06 -8.29
C ILE A 4 -10.34 -8.47 -8.67
N SER A 5 -10.74 -9.48 -7.89
CA SER A 5 -10.39 -10.88 -8.18
C SER A 5 -10.87 -11.30 -9.57
N LYS A 6 -12.10 -10.95 -9.96
CA LYS A 6 -12.66 -11.27 -11.29
C LYS A 6 -11.80 -10.70 -12.43
N LEU A 7 -11.32 -9.46 -12.29
CA LEU A 7 -10.46 -8.79 -13.29
C LEU A 7 -9.04 -9.37 -13.35
N ASN A 8 -8.61 -10.09 -12.32
CA ASN A 8 -7.25 -10.62 -12.20
C ASN A 8 -7.12 -12.11 -12.50
N ARG A 9 -8.21 -12.81 -12.82
CA ARG A 9 -8.21 -14.25 -13.15
C ARG A 9 -7.38 -14.56 -14.40
N ASN A 10 -7.05 -15.84 -14.57
CA ASN A 10 -6.35 -16.36 -15.76
C ASN A 10 -5.03 -15.63 -16.06
N ASN A 11 -4.28 -15.29 -15.01
CA ASN A 11 -3.01 -14.56 -15.09
C ASN A 11 -3.09 -13.17 -15.77
N GLN A 12 -4.28 -12.57 -15.86
CA GLN A 12 -4.42 -11.25 -16.49
C GLN A 12 -3.85 -10.13 -15.60
N PHE A 13 -4.11 -10.19 -14.28
CA PHE A 13 -3.66 -9.20 -13.30
C PHE A 13 -3.83 -7.73 -13.78
N LYS A 14 -5.06 -7.35 -14.16
CA LYS A 14 -5.39 -6.05 -14.75
C LYS A 14 -5.64 -4.95 -13.73
N CYS A 15 -6.08 -5.30 -12.53
CA CYS A 15 -6.54 -4.35 -11.52
C CYS A 15 -5.65 -4.49 -10.26
N PRO A 16 -4.59 -3.67 -10.11
CA PRO A 16 -3.81 -3.65 -8.88
C PRO A 16 -4.64 -3.07 -7.74
N ILE A 17 -4.54 -3.67 -6.54
CA ILE A 17 -5.20 -3.15 -5.33
C ILE A 17 -4.39 -2.02 -4.68
N TYR A 18 -3.07 -2.03 -4.89
CA TYR A 18 -2.12 -1.04 -4.40
C TYR A 18 -0.95 -0.89 -5.37
N VAL A 19 -0.41 0.33 -5.46
CA VAL A 19 0.84 0.68 -6.12
C VAL A 19 1.68 1.47 -5.12
N GLY A 20 2.96 1.14 -5.03
CA GLY A 20 3.91 1.85 -4.18
C GLY A 20 5.31 1.86 -4.77
N LYS A 21 6.22 2.56 -4.10
CA LYS A 21 7.64 2.62 -4.46
C LYS A 21 8.57 2.28 -3.31
N ALA A 22 9.81 1.95 -3.66
CA ALA A 22 10.93 1.92 -2.75
C ALA A 22 12.05 2.80 -3.33
N VAL A 23 12.55 3.74 -2.54
CA VAL A 23 13.62 4.66 -2.97
C VAL A 23 14.86 4.37 -2.12
N PRO A 24 16.06 4.23 -2.73
CA PRO A 24 17.30 4.05 -1.99
C PRO A 24 17.55 5.16 -0.96
N ALA A 25 18.21 4.80 0.14
CA ALA A 25 18.66 5.80 1.11
C ALA A 25 19.68 6.74 0.43
N GLY A 26 19.60 8.03 0.73
CA GLY A 26 20.50 9.03 0.14
C GLY A 26 20.00 9.64 -1.17
N ALA A 27 19.00 9.05 -1.86
CA ALA A 27 18.44 9.63 -3.09
C ALA A 27 17.91 11.08 -2.92
N ARG A 28 17.51 11.46 -1.69
CA ARG A 28 17.06 12.81 -1.34
C ARG A 28 18.17 13.76 -0.85
N LYS A 29 19.36 13.24 -0.56
CA LYS A 29 20.52 14.00 -0.09
C LYS A 29 21.55 13.95 -1.20
N GLY A 30 21.56 14.92 -2.11
CA GLY A 30 22.54 14.95 -3.21
C GLY A 30 23.99 14.76 -2.69
N GLY A 31 24.88 14.24 -3.54
CA GLY A 31 26.31 14.11 -3.22
C GLY A 31 26.84 12.69 -2.96
N PHE A 32 26.04 11.64 -3.16
CA PHE A 32 26.48 10.24 -3.02
C PHE A 32 26.98 9.58 -4.33
N GLY A 33 27.18 10.37 -5.39
CA GLY A 33 27.56 9.86 -6.71
C GLY A 33 26.38 9.29 -7.51
N LEU A 34 26.59 9.05 -8.81
CA LEU A 34 25.58 8.49 -9.72
C LEU A 34 25.41 6.97 -9.55
N ASP A 35 26.34 6.29 -8.87
CA ASP A 35 26.41 4.83 -8.70
C ASP A 35 26.12 4.37 -7.26
N LEU A 36 25.09 4.94 -6.63
CA LEU A 36 24.60 4.39 -5.36
C LEU A 36 24.01 2.99 -5.62
N ALA A 37 24.60 1.96 -5.04
CA ALA A 37 24.02 0.64 -5.08
C ALA A 37 22.63 0.68 -4.41
N ALA A 38 21.56 0.49 -5.19
CA ALA A 38 20.18 0.54 -4.73
C ALA A 38 19.91 -0.44 -3.55
N GLY A 39 20.70 -1.50 -3.46
CA GLY A 39 20.57 -2.54 -2.45
C GLY A 39 19.25 -3.30 -2.56
N ALA A 40 18.84 -3.94 -1.47
CA ALA A 40 17.62 -4.74 -1.42
C ALA A 40 16.37 -3.93 -1.02
N VAL A 41 16.32 -2.61 -1.27
CA VAL A 41 15.24 -1.73 -0.78
C VAL A 41 13.86 -2.13 -1.28
N LEU A 42 13.74 -2.52 -2.56
CA LEU A 42 12.49 -2.98 -3.14
C LEU A 42 12.02 -4.31 -2.54
N TYR A 43 12.95 -5.27 -2.38
CA TYR A 43 12.67 -6.55 -1.74
C TYR A 43 12.20 -6.36 -0.29
N LYS A 44 12.90 -5.53 0.49
CA LYS A 44 12.52 -5.20 1.86
C LYS A 44 11.13 -4.58 1.91
N ARG A 45 10.82 -3.66 1.00
CA ARG A 45 9.50 -3.04 0.93
C ARG A 45 8.39 -4.03 0.64
N LEU A 46 8.60 -4.95 -0.30
CA LEU A 46 7.64 -6.03 -0.58
C LEU A 46 7.44 -6.95 0.63
N ARG A 47 8.52 -7.27 1.36
CA ARG A 47 8.46 -8.05 2.60
C ARG A 47 7.65 -7.35 3.69
N GLU A 48 7.87 -6.05 3.92
CA GLU A 48 7.09 -5.25 4.88
C GLU A 48 5.58 -5.24 4.55
N HIS A 49 5.24 -5.17 3.26
CA HIS A 49 3.85 -5.25 2.80
C HIS A 49 3.26 -6.65 3.02
N ALA A 50 4.01 -7.71 2.73
CA ALA A 50 3.57 -9.08 2.99
C ALA A 50 3.34 -9.31 4.50
N GLU A 51 4.27 -8.88 5.35
CA GLU A 51 4.15 -8.97 6.82
C GLU A 51 2.95 -8.17 7.34
N SER A 52 2.63 -7.02 6.73
CA SER A 52 1.44 -6.24 7.07
C SER A 52 0.15 -7.00 6.76
N ILE A 53 0.10 -7.72 5.63
CA ILE A 53 -1.05 -8.55 5.24
C ILE A 53 -1.16 -9.79 6.12
N GLU A 54 -0.04 -10.44 6.45
CA GLU A 54 0.00 -11.63 7.32
C GLU A 54 -0.45 -11.33 8.76
N GLN A 55 -0.31 -10.09 9.21
CA GLN A 55 -0.80 -9.65 10.51
C GLN A 55 -2.32 -9.44 10.53
N CYS A 56 -2.98 -9.30 9.37
CA CYS A 56 -4.40 -9.03 9.31
C CYS A 56 -5.25 -10.27 9.62
N GLU A 57 -6.36 -10.05 10.30
CA GLU A 57 -7.30 -11.13 10.67
C GLU A 57 -8.18 -11.58 9.49
N ASN A 58 -8.36 -10.71 8.50
CA ASN A 58 -9.34 -10.88 7.42
C ASN A 58 -8.74 -10.88 6.00
N LEU A 59 -7.42 -11.03 5.89
CA LEU A 59 -6.72 -11.17 4.62
C LEU A 59 -5.79 -12.40 4.67
N SER A 60 -5.55 -13.03 3.52
CA SER A 60 -4.55 -14.09 3.39
C SER A 60 -3.48 -13.65 2.39
N SER A 61 -2.20 -13.79 2.75
CA SER A 61 -1.09 -13.46 1.85
C SER A 61 -1.08 -14.32 0.58
N HIS A 62 -1.68 -15.52 0.61
CA HIS A 62 -1.81 -16.42 -0.54
C HIS A 62 -2.72 -15.86 -1.66
N ASP A 63 -3.59 -14.90 -1.34
CA ASP A 63 -4.50 -14.27 -2.32
C ASP A 63 -3.83 -13.09 -3.06
N PHE A 64 -2.59 -12.73 -2.70
CA PHE A 64 -1.88 -11.59 -3.25
C PHE A 64 -0.78 -12.00 -4.21
N PHE A 65 -0.64 -11.20 -5.26
CA PHE A 65 0.44 -11.29 -6.24
C PHE A 65 1.06 -9.90 -6.38
N CYS A 66 2.35 -9.85 -6.68
CA CYS A 66 3.03 -8.60 -6.98
C CYS A 66 3.72 -8.66 -8.34
N ARG A 67 3.75 -7.51 -9.01
CA ARG A 67 4.67 -7.21 -10.10
C ARG A 67 5.55 -6.07 -9.64
N TYR A 68 6.79 -6.07 -10.08
CA TYR A 68 7.75 -5.04 -9.72
C TYR A 68 8.65 -4.72 -10.92
N LEU A 69 9.12 -3.48 -10.97
CA LEU A 69 10.00 -2.97 -12.00
C LEU A 69 11.12 -2.18 -11.32
N VAL A 70 12.37 -2.49 -11.65
CA VAL A 70 13.54 -1.74 -11.21
C VAL A 70 13.85 -0.69 -12.26
N VAL A 71 13.97 0.55 -11.84
CA VAL A 71 14.25 1.72 -12.69
C VAL A 71 15.24 2.65 -11.98
N ASP A 72 15.86 3.57 -12.71
CA ASP A 72 16.71 4.60 -12.11
C ASP A 72 15.90 5.50 -11.16
N ASP A 73 16.58 6.03 -10.14
CA ASP A 73 15.98 6.81 -9.04
C ASP A 73 15.10 7.97 -9.51
N ILE A 74 15.44 8.59 -10.64
CA ILE A 74 14.68 9.70 -11.25
C ILE A 74 13.29 9.26 -11.69
N TRP A 75 13.14 8.01 -12.17
CA TRP A 75 11.88 7.48 -12.67
C TRP A 75 10.98 6.92 -11.57
N ILE A 76 11.53 6.58 -10.40
CA ILE A 76 10.77 5.94 -9.32
C ILE A 76 9.53 6.77 -8.91
N PRO A 77 9.64 8.09 -8.61
CA PRO A 77 8.48 8.87 -8.21
C PRO A 77 7.47 9.05 -9.34
N LEU A 78 7.94 9.26 -10.58
CA LEU A 78 7.07 9.47 -11.73
C LEU A 78 6.30 8.19 -12.09
N GLY A 79 6.97 7.05 -12.07
CA GLY A 79 6.36 5.75 -12.34
C GLY A 79 5.27 5.40 -11.34
N GLU A 80 5.51 5.63 -10.04
CA GLU A 80 4.49 5.43 -9.01
C GLU A 80 3.26 6.31 -9.27
N SER A 81 3.45 7.62 -9.47
CA SER A 81 2.34 8.54 -9.71
C SER A 81 1.56 8.19 -10.98
N LEU A 82 2.25 7.83 -12.06
CA LEU A 82 1.61 7.42 -13.32
C LEU A 82 0.77 6.15 -13.14
N LEU A 83 1.30 5.13 -12.45
CA LEU A 83 0.59 3.87 -12.21
C LEU A 83 -0.60 4.05 -11.26
N ILE A 84 -0.48 4.89 -10.22
CA ILE A 84 -1.59 5.24 -9.33
C ILE A 84 -2.68 5.97 -10.10
N GLU A 85 -2.33 6.88 -11.00
CA GLU A 85 -3.32 7.62 -11.78
C GLU A 85 -4.00 6.73 -12.83
N MET A 86 -3.22 5.94 -13.55
CA MET A 86 -3.73 5.05 -14.60
C MET A 86 -4.67 3.96 -14.05
N PHE A 87 -4.37 3.39 -12.89
CA PHE A 87 -5.13 2.27 -12.34
C PHE A 87 -6.06 2.63 -11.19
N SER A 88 -5.91 3.82 -10.60
CA SER A 88 -6.63 4.28 -9.41
C SER A 88 -6.82 3.19 -8.33
N PRO A 89 -5.73 2.55 -7.84
CA PRO A 89 -5.86 1.43 -6.91
C PRO A 89 -6.58 1.84 -5.62
N ILE A 90 -7.49 1.00 -5.15
CA ILE A 90 -8.37 1.33 -4.01
C ILE A 90 -7.61 1.60 -2.71
N TRP A 91 -6.48 0.92 -2.45
CA TRP A 91 -5.65 1.16 -1.25
C TRP A 91 -4.76 2.40 -1.36
N ASN A 92 -4.72 3.04 -2.53
CA ASN A 92 -4.07 4.34 -2.73
C ASN A 92 -5.06 5.50 -2.64
N LYS A 93 -6.29 5.33 -3.14
CA LYS A 93 -7.25 6.44 -3.34
C LYS A 93 -8.40 6.46 -2.32
N VAL A 94 -8.88 5.30 -1.86
CA VAL A 94 -10.14 5.19 -1.09
C VAL A 94 -9.88 4.71 0.34
N VAL A 95 -9.09 3.65 0.48
CA VAL A 95 -8.79 3.02 1.77
C VAL A 95 -7.29 3.21 2.05
N ASP A 96 -6.94 4.41 2.49
CA ASP A 96 -5.56 4.81 2.68
C ASP A 96 -4.91 4.17 3.92
N GLY A 97 -3.57 4.14 3.90
CA GLY A 97 -2.76 3.74 5.06
C GLY A 97 -2.11 2.37 4.99
N PHE A 98 -2.31 1.59 3.92
CA PHE A 98 -1.60 0.32 3.73
C PHE A 98 -0.07 0.48 3.83
N GLY A 99 0.47 1.50 3.14
CA GLY A 99 1.91 1.78 3.10
C GLY A 99 2.48 2.48 4.33
N ASN A 100 1.69 2.72 5.38
CA ASN A 100 2.15 3.38 6.59
C ASN A 100 3.04 2.47 7.44
N HIS A 101 3.94 3.10 8.19
CA HIS A 101 4.73 2.45 9.24
C HIS A 101 4.23 2.85 10.62
N ASP A 102 4.65 2.08 11.63
CA ASP A 102 4.50 2.45 13.04
C ASP A 102 4.98 3.90 13.27
N PRO A 103 4.10 4.80 13.71
CA PRO A 103 4.47 6.18 13.92
C PRO A 103 5.46 6.30 15.09
N GLY A 104 6.52 7.06 14.87
CA GLY A 104 7.52 7.34 15.91
C GLY A 104 6.90 7.94 17.18
N LYS A 105 7.62 7.82 18.31
CA LYS A 105 7.22 8.32 19.62
C LYS A 105 6.59 9.73 19.56
N GLY A 106 5.45 9.92 20.23
CA GLY A 106 4.71 11.18 20.26
C GLY A 106 3.66 11.37 19.15
N ARG A 107 3.58 10.47 18.16
CA ARG A 107 2.58 10.51 17.08
C ARG A 107 1.41 9.54 17.26
N HIS A 108 1.25 8.95 18.45
CA HIS A 108 0.19 7.98 18.74
C HIS A 108 -1.20 8.62 18.92
N ASN A 109 -1.27 9.95 19.07
CA ASN A 109 -2.53 10.69 19.05
C ASN A 109 -3.12 10.82 17.64
N GLN A 110 -2.42 10.34 16.61
CA GLN A 110 -2.96 10.26 15.26
C GLN A 110 -4.09 9.23 15.19
N ARG A 111 -5.01 9.44 14.26
CA ARG A 111 -6.10 8.49 13.99
C ARG A 111 -5.55 7.25 13.30
N ARG A 112 -6.13 6.12 13.63
CA ARG A 112 -5.94 4.85 12.92
C ARG A 112 -6.29 5.04 11.44
N PRO A 113 -5.42 4.67 10.48
CA PRO A 113 -5.74 4.77 9.06
C PRO A 113 -6.95 3.92 8.66
N LEU A 114 -7.67 4.30 7.59
CA LEU A 114 -8.85 3.57 7.12
C LEU A 114 -8.54 2.11 6.80
N TRP A 115 -7.36 1.83 6.24
CA TRP A 115 -6.91 0.46 5.98
C TRP A 115 -6.83 -0.38 7.26
N ASP A 116 -6.35 0.17 8.38
CA ASP A 116 -6.28 -0.55 9.66
C ASP A 116 -7.63 -0.67 10.37
N VAL A 117 -8.59 0.18 10.03
CA VAL A 117 -9.98 0.04 10.49
C VAL A 117 -10.64 -1.13 9.75
N LEU A 118 -10.47 -1.20 8.43
CA LEU A 118 -11.04 -2.26 7.60
C LEU A 118 -10.32 -3.60 7.74
N HIS A 119 -8.99 -3.58 7.98
CA HIS A 119 -8.11 -4.74 8.09
C HIS A 119 -7.38 -4.74 9.43
N PRO A 120 -8.07 -5.08 10.54
CA PRO A 120 -7.45 -5.11 11.86
C PRO A 120 -6.34 -6.17 11.92
N GLY A 121 -5.33 -5.92 12.75
CA GLY A 121 -4.29 -6.90 13.05
C GLY A 121 -2.89 -6.32 13.31
N ARG A 122 -2.53 -5.20 12.67
CA ARG A 122 -1.22 -4.55 12.89
C ARG A 122 -1.11 -4.02 14.32
N PRO A 123 -0.17 -4.52 15.17
CA PRO A 123 -0.14 -4.18 16.58
C PRO A 123 0.04 -2.68 16.88
N TRP A 124 0.72 -1.95 16.01
CA TRP A 124 0.95 -0.52 16.20
C TRP A 124 -0.30 0.32 15.93
N ALA A 125 -1.17 -0.10 15.02
CA ALA A 125 -2.38 0.62 14.68
C ALA A 125 -3.41 0.59 15.82
N ASN A 126 -3.34 -0.44 16.67
CA ASN A 126 -4.15 -0.56 17.89
C ASN A 126 -3.78 0.48 18.96
N ARG A 127 -2.59 1.08 18.87
CA ARG A 127 -2.13 2.14 19.79
C ARG A 127 -2.53 3.55 19.33
N LEU A 128 -3.17 3.67 18.17
CA LEU A 128 -3.66 4.93 17.62
C LEU A 128 -5.06 5.24 18.10
N GLN A 129 -5.44 6.51 17.99
CA GLN A 129 -6.80 6.94 18.26
C GLN A 129 -7.78 6.28 17.27
N GLU A 130 -8.98 5.96 17.75
CA GLU A 130 -10.02 5.41 16.90
C GLU A 130 -10.35 6.35 15.73
N HIS A 131 -10.64 5.75 14.58
CA HIS A 131 -11.13 6.49 13.43
C HIS A 131 -12.65 6.65 13.55
N PRO A 132 -13.23 7.83 13.26
CA PRO A 132 -14.68 8.04 13.39
C PRO A 132 -15.50 7.25 12.37
N THR A 133 -14.93 6.96 11.20
CA THR A 133 -15.56 6.17 10.13
C THR A 133 -15.63 4.70 10.52
N SER A 134 -16.82 4.11 10.45
CA SER A 134 -17.02 2.69 10.75
C SER A 134 -16.63 1.78 9.58
N VAL A 135 -16.48 0.48 9.84
CA VAL A 135 -16.19 -0.52 8.80
C VAL A 135 -17.30 -0.55 7.75
N GLU A 136 -18.56 -0.41 8.15
CA GLU A 136 -19.73 -0.42 7.26
C GLU A 136 -19.69 0.77 6.30
N GLU A 137 -19.32 1.96 6.78
CA GLU A 137 -19.18 3.16 5.97
C GLU A 137 -18.05 3.00 4.94
N ILE A 138 -16.90 2.44 5.35
CA ILE A 138 -15.79 2.13 4.42
C ILE A 138 -16.25 1.14 3.34
N ILE A 139 -16.95 0.08 3.73
CA ILE A 139 -17.47 -0.93 2.79
C ILE A 139 -18.47 -0.30 1.81
N GLN A 140 -19.34 0.61 2.27
CA GLN A 140 -20.29 1.28 1.39
C GLN A 140 -19.59 2.17 0.37
N ASN A 141 -18.56 2.93 0.78
CA ASN A 141 -17.76 3.73 -0.13
C ASN A 141 -17.03 2.85 -1.17
N LEU A 142 -16.48 1.70 -0.74
CA LEU A 142 -15.85 0.74 -1.65
C LEU A 142 -16.83 0.19 -2.69
N LYS A 143 -18.09 -0.09 -2.33
CA LYS A 143 -19.10 -0.57 -3.28
C LYS A 143 -19.34 0.44 -4.39
N VAL A 144 -19.50 1.72 -4.04
CA VAL A 144 -19.67 2.80 -5.02
C VAL A 144 -18.47 2.86 -5.97
N CYS A 145 -17.24 2.80 -5.45
CA CYS A 145 -16.05 2.78 -6.30
C CYS A 145 -15.98 1.56 -7.21
N PHE A 146 -16.44 0.38 -6.77
CA PHE A 146 -16.48 -0.81 -7.62
C PHE A 146 -17.55 -0.79 -8.70
N GLU A 147 -18.56 0.07 -8.61
CA GLU A 147 -19.52 0.29 -9.70
C GLU A 147 -18.91 1.09 -10.85
N GLU A 148 -17.81 1.81 -10.60
CA GLU A 148 -17.09 2.64 -11.57
C GLU A 148 -15.92 1.91 -12.27
N ILE A 149 -15.56 0.70 -11.81
CA ILE A 149 -14.41 -0.12 -12.30
C ILE A 149 -14.91 -1.29 -13.14
#